data_AF-A0A506V3T3-F1
#
_entry.id   AF-A0A506V3T3-F1
#
_cell.length_a   1.000
_cell.length_b   1.000
_cell.length_c   1.000
_cell.angle_alpha   90.00
_cell.angle_beta   90.00
_cell.angle_gamma   90.00
#
_symmetry.space_group_name_H-M   'P 1'
#
loop_
_entity.id
_entity.type
_entity.pdbx_description
1 polymer ?
#
loop_
_entity_poly.entity_id
_entity_poly.type
_entity_poly.pdbx_seq_one_letter_code
_entity_poly.pdbx_strand_id
1 'polypeptide(L)'
;MIKVQPFTDRLKISDMKINWRELLYVFALLTVMLSVICTFIDEKLAKVAFYWAFYFSIAGIISSWRQVNRSHIWPVAALALLGGSKVIWFYWHYLGQPELNPFNDYLNAGKRLLIAAVIGYYLFKKYINFPLLSQRIVEWGLFIAFIGATAYGFYQFLSGAQRVEFTLDRATVSAYGYAMLSAVTIFILAAKKNSKYQLLLCLALFIVSWFIIIQTGTRNMMAAFPIVIFFIGLLQFNYLGWKAAMGSFIAILLLGAACYQPMIKPRLDKTITEIDRYSQDQGNKMGSLTSRFAMWNIGIACFRAHPLGMNMEQREIWFKRYVKEHHRDASALPYVSVHLHNELIDSATLQGILGALTMLLFYMVTLINALCRRNALLLSVIVIVIISGLTDVVFISRELTICTSLLLILSVMWKNISVMQQNRLS
;
A
#
# COMPACT_ATOMS: atom_id res chain seq x y z
N MET A 1 -5.91 -45.58 -25.41
CA MET A 1 -6.58 -46.03 -24.17
C MET A 1 -5.52 -46.08 -23.07
N ILE A 2 -5.26 -44.95 -22.41
CA ILE A 2 -4.25 -44.82 -21.35
C ILE A 2 -5.02 -44.54 -20.06
N LYS A 3 -4.88 -45.44 -19.08
CA LYS A 3 -5.60 -45.42 -17.81
C LYS A 3 -5.33 -44.11 -17.07
N VAL A 4 -6.38 -43.32 -16.88
CA VAL A 4 -6.43 -42.25 -15.88
C VAL A 4 -6.45 -42.93 -14.52
N GLN A 5 -5.36 -42.83 -13.76
CA GLN A 5 -5.41 -43.10 -12.32
C GLN A 5 -6.02 -41.87 -11.61
N PRO A 6 -7.03 -42.06 -10.74
CA PRO A 6 -7.60 -40.95 -9.99
C PRO A 6 -6.65 -40.51 -8.87
N PHE A 7 -6.32 -39.23 -8.85
CA PHE A 7 -5.54 -38.59 -7.79
C PHE A 7 -6.42 -38.46 -6.54
N THR A 8 -6.38 -39.48 -5.67
CA THR A 8 -6.98 -39.44 -4.33
C THR A 8 -5.90 -39.46 -3.25
N ASP A 9 -4.95 -38.53 -3.31
CA ASP A 9 -4.18 -38.18 -2.12
C ASP A 9 -4.96 -37.11 -1.35
N ARG A 10 -5.87 -37.58 -0.49
CA ARG A 10 -6.24 -36.80 0.68
C ARG A 10 -4.96 -36.63 1.49
N LEU A 11 -4.39 -35.42 1.45
CA LEU A 11 -3.38 -34.98 2.42
C LEU A 11 -3.94 -35.20 3.82
N LYS A 12 -3.62 -36.35 4.43
CA LYS A 12 -3.82 -36.59 5.86
C LYS A 12 -2.80 -35.70 6.56
N ILE A 13 -3.29 -34.63 7.19
CA ILE A 13 -2.51 -33.74 8.06
C ILE A 13 -1.86 -34.52 9.23
N SER A 14 -2.32 -35.75 9.51
CA SER A 14 -1.90 -36.57 10.64
C SER A 14 -0.47 -37.11 10.61
N ASP A 15 0.23 -37.12 9.47
CA ASP A 15 1.55 -37.76 9.35
C ASP A 15 2.73 -36.78 9.18
N MET A 16 2.48 -35.46 9.23
CA MET A 16 3.54 -34.48 9.32
C MET A 16 4.06 -34.43 10.77
N LYS A 17 5.26 -34.99 11.03
CA LYS A 17 6.05 -34.62 12.23
C LYS A 17 6.46 -33.14 12.08
N ILE A 18 5.55 -32.22 12.35
CA ILE A 18 5.79 -30.79 12.22
C ILE A 18 6.86 -30.40 13.23
N ASN A 19 8.02 -29.99 12.72
CA ASN A 19 9.09 -29.50 13.56
C ASN A 19 8.69 -28.12 14.12
N TRP A 20 9.07 -27.78 15.36
CA TRP A 20 8.78 -26.47 15.97
C TRP A 20 9.25 -25.29 15.09
N ARG A 21 10.31 -25.49 14.29
CA ARG A 21 10.80 -24.50 13.31
C ARG A 21 9.81 -24.23 12.17
N GLU A 22 9.03 -25.23 11.78
CA GLU A 22 8.01 -25.13 10.75
C GLU A 22 6.74 -24.46 11.30
N LEU A 23 6.41 -24.76 12.57
CA LEU A 23 5.34 -24.06 13.28
C LEU A 23 5.61 -22.55 13.36
N LEU A 24 6.86 -22.12 13.61
CA LEU A 24 7.21 -20.69 13.61
C LEU A 24 6.92 -20.02 12.26
N TYR A 25 7.15 -20.71 11.14
CA TYR A 25 6.82 -20.18 9.82
C TYR A 25 5.32 -20.04 9.62
N VAL A 26 4.54 -21.07 9.98
CA VAL A 26 3.09 -21.04 9.87
C VAL A 26 2.50 -19.96 10.77
N PHE A 27 2.96 -19.82 12.01
CA PHE A 27 2.51 -18.76 12.92
C PHE A 27 2.88 -17.37 12.42
N ALA A 28 4.09 -17.17 11.88
CA ALA A 28 4.45 -15.89 11.25
C ALA A 28 3.50 -15.56 10.09
N LEU A 29 3.21 -16.53 9.21
CA LEU A 29 2.32 -16.28 8.08
C LEU A 29 0.86 -16.04 8.51
N LEU A 30 0.35 -16.80 9.48
CA LEU A 30 -1.01 -16.63 10.02
C LEU A 30 -1.18 -15.28 10.72
N THR A 31 -0.18 -14.83 11.48
CA THR A 31 -0.22 -13.52 12.13
C THR A 31 -0.06 -12.36 11.14
N VAL A 32 0.70 -12.53 10.05
CA VAL A 32 0.68 -11.59 8.92
C VAL A 32 -0.71 -11.51 8.30
N MET A 33 -1.38 -12.65 8.08
CA MET A 33 -2.76 -12.66 7.57
C MET A 33 -3.74 -12.02 8.53
N LEU A 34 -3.65 -12.31 9.83
CA LEU A 34 -4.49 -11.70 10.85
C LEU A 34 -4.30 -10.18 10.86
N SER A 35 -3.06 -9.70 10.72
CA SER A 35 -2.78 -8.26 10.62
C SER A 35 -3.49 -7.61 9.43
N VAL A 36 -3.42 -8.23 8.25
CA VAL A 36 -4.08 -7.73 7.04
C VAL A 36 -5.61 -7.79 7.16
N ILE A 37 -6.18 -8.88 7.69
CA ILE A 37 -7.62 -9.05 7.89
C ILE A 37 -8.17 -7.99 8.84
N CYS A 38 -7.49 -7.75 9.95
CA CYS A 38 -7.95 -6.81 10.97
C CYS A 38 -7.68 -5.35 10.60
N THR A 39 -6.86 -5.04 9.60
CA THR A 39 -6.46 -3.66 9.27
C THR A 39 -7.65 -2.70 9.14
N PHE A 40 -8.77 -3.15 8.59
CA PHE A 40 -9.96 -2.32 8.34
C PHE A 40 -11.10 -2.54 9.36
N ILE A 41 -10.90 -3.42 10.35
CA ILE A 41 -11.96 -3.84 11.29
C ILE A 41 -11.55 -3.56 12.74
N ASP A 42 -10.28 -3.79 13.07
CA ASP A 42 -9.70 -3.55 14.39
C ASP A 42 -8.21 -3.21 14.23
N GLU A 43 -7.93 -1.91 14.28
CA GLU A 43 -6.61 -1.34 14.12
C GLU A 43 -5.63 -1.80 15.22
N LYS A 44 -6.14 -2.02 16.44
CA LYS A 44 -5.37 -2.49 17.61
C LYS A 44 -4.93 -3.93 17.42
N LEU A 45 -5.86 -4.81 17.04
CA LEU A 45 -5.58 -6.21 16.77
C LEU A 45 -4.64 -6.37 15.57
N ALA A 46 -4.84 -5.58 14.51
CA ALA A 46 -3.96 -5.57 13.34
C ALA A 46 -2.50 -5.26 13.72
N LYS A 47 -2.31 -4.26 14.58
CA LYS A 47 -1.00 -3.88 15.13
C LYS A 47 -0.38 -5.00 15.98
N VAL A 48 -1.14 -5.58 16.91
CA VAL A 48 -0.65 -6.66 17.78
C VAL A 48 -0.21 -7.87 16.94
N ALA A 49 -1.02 -8.25 15.95
CA ALA A 49 -0.69 -9.34 15.03
C ALA A 49 0.60 -9.06 14.21
N PHE A 50 0.82 -7.82 13.77
CA PHE A 50 2.04 -7.42 13.07
C PHE A 50 3.30 -7.61 13.93
N TYR A 51 3.26 -7.23 15.21
CA TYR A 51 4.41 -7.45 16.12
C TYR A 51 4.61 -8.93 16.46
N TRP A 52 3.55 -9.73 16.59
CA TRP A 52 3.68 -11.17 16.74
C TRP A 52 4.33 -11.83 15.52
N ALA A 53 3.96 -11.40 14.31
CA ALA A 53 4.60 -11.86 13.08
C ALA A 53 6.11 -11.58 13.09
N PHE A 54 6.51 -10.41 13.60
CA PHE A 54 7.91 -10.06 13.79
C PHE A 54 8.62 -10.96 14.79
N TYR A 55 8.04 -11.20 15.97
CA TYR A 55 8.65 -12.07 16.98
C TYR A 55 8.84 -13.52 16.47
N PHE A 56 7.83 -14.09 15.81
CA PHE A 56 7.96 -15.41 15.19
C PHE A 56 9.02 -15.42 14.07
N SER A 57 9.11 -14.33 13.30
CA SER A 57 10.11 -14.20 12.25
C SER A 57 11.54 -14.14 12.79
N ILE A 58 11.78 -13.38 13.86
CA ILE A 58 13.09 -13.35 14.53
C ILE A 58 13.47 -14.71 15.09
N ALA A 59 12.57 -15.35 15.85
CA ALA A 59 12.81 -16.69 16.40
C ALA A 59 13.12 -17.71 15.29
N GLY A 60 12.41 -17.61 14.17
CA GLY A 60 12.62 -18.43 12.98
C GLY A 60 13.96 -18.16 12.26
N ILE A 61 14.41 -16.90 12.18
CA ILE A 61 15.71 -16.53 11.61
C ILE A 61 16.85 -17.07 12.48
N ILE A 62 16.79 -16.83 13.79
CA ILE A 62 17.82 -17.26 14.77
C ILE A 62 17.96 -18.79 14.74
N SER A 63 16.83 -19.51 14.76
CA SER A 63 16.83 -20.98 14.74
C SER A 63 17.38 -21.59 13.44
N SER A 64 17.49 -20.81 12.37
CA SER A 64 17.91 -21.27 11.03
C SER A 64 19.09 -20.47 10.46
N TRP A 65 19.96 -19.91 11.33
CA TRP A 65 21.02 -18.95 10.97
C TRP A 65 21.93 -19.38 9.80
N ARG A 66 22.18 -20.68 9.61
CA ARG A 66 23.11 -21.19 8.58
C ARG A 66 22.56 -21.24 7.15
N GLN A 67 21.26 -21.12 6.94
CA GLN A 67 20.64 -21.23 5.61
C GLN A 67 20.29 -19.83 5.07
N VAL A 68 21.16 -19.21 4.29
CA VAL A 68 20.85 -17.94 3.61
C VAL A 68 20.29 -18.25 2.23
N ASN A 69 18.98 -18.10 2.05
CA ASN A 69 18.41 -18.13 0.72
C ASN A 69 18.50 -16.73 0.11
N ARG A 70 19.20 -16.59 -1.02
CA ARG A 70 19.37 -15.32 -1.74
C ARG A 70 18.20 -15.00 -2.67
N SER A 71 17.26 -15.92 -2.87
CA SER A 71 16.13 -15.67 -3.76
C SER A 71 15.21 -14.59 -3.15
N HIS A 72 15.03 -13.48 -3.88
CA HIS A 72 14.12 -12.38 -3.53
C HIS A 72 14.53 -11.52 -2.32
N ILE A 73 15.84 -11.26 -2.13
CA ILE A 73 16.32 -10.27 -1.14
C ILE A 73 15.96 -8.83 -1.52
N TRP A 74 15.84 -8.51 -2.81
CA TRP A 74 15.67 -7.13 -3.27
C TRP A 74 14.42 -6.38 -2.76
N PRO A 75 13.20 -6.97 -2.60
CA PRO A 75 12.05 -6.24 -2.06
C PRO A 75 12.22 -5.97 -0.55
N VAL A 76 12.84 -6.92 0.16
CA VAL A 76 13.21 -6.75 1.56
C VAL A 76 14.27 -5.65 1.70
N ALA A 77 15.28 -5.65 0.84
CA ALA A 77 16.33 -4.65 0.84
C ALA A 77 15.76 -3.26 0.54
N ALA A 78 14.80 -3.13 -0.39
CA ALA A 78 14.13 -1.87 -0.69
C ALA A 78 13.35 -1.33 0.53
N LEU A 79 12.59 -2.19 1.22
CA LEU A 79 11.91 -1.82 2.47
C LEU A 79 12.89 -1.46 3.59
N ALA A 80 13.98 -2.23 3.72
CA ALA A 80 15.00 -2.00 4.73
C ALA A 80 15.76 -0.70 4.48
N LEU A 81 16.08 -0.38 3.23
CA LEU A 81 16.73 0.86 2.83
C LEU A 81 15.84 2.06 3.14
N LEU A 82 14.56 1.98 2.78
CA LEU A 82 13.60 3.05 3.07
C LEU A 82 13.35 3.24 4.58
N GLY A 83 13.23 2.14 5.32
CA GLY A 83 13.10 2.19 6.78
C GLY A 83 14.36 2.73 7.45
N GLY A 84 15.52 2.27 6.99
CA GLY A 84 16.84 2.69 7.45
C GLY A 84 17.08 4.18 7.22
N SER A 85 16.71 4.72 6.05
CA SER A 85 16.90 6.16 5.77
C SER A 85 16.13 7.04 6.77
N LYS A 86 14.87 6.71 7.08
CA LYS A 86 14.05 7.44 8.05
C LYS A 86 14.63 7.33 9.48
N VAL A 87 15.12 6.15 9.88
CA VAL A 87 15.73 5.95 11.22
C VAL A 87 17.07 6.68 11.34
N ILE A 88 17.95 6.55 10.33
CA ILE A 88 19.26 7.20 10.30
C ILE A 88 19.08 8.72 10.36
N TRP A 89 18.18 9.27 9.55
CA TRP A 89 17.86 10.69 9.57
C TRP A 89 17.40 11.18 10.95
N PHE A 90 16.49 10.44 11.59
CA PHE A 90 16.01 10.82 12.91
C PHE A 90 17.16 10.86 13.93
N TYR A 91 17.98 9.82 14.01
CA TYR A 91 19.09 9.81 14.97
C TYR A 91 20.17 10.83 14.59
N TRP A 92 20.43 11.08 13.32
CA TRP A 92 21.39 12.10 12.89
C TRP A 92 21.02 13.49 13.40
N HIS A 93 19.74 13.85 13.37
CA HIS A 93 19.28 15.19 13.77
C HIS A 93 18.93 15.33 15.25
N TYR A 94 18.45 14.27 15.90
CA TYR A 94 17.90 14.36 17.26
C TYR A 94 18.80 13.75 18.33
N LEU A 95 19.82 12.95 17.99
CA LEU A 95 20.69 12.34 19.00
C LEU A 95 21.44 13.42 19.80
N GLY A 96 21.23 13.43 21.11
CA GLY A 96 21.84 14.42 22.02
C GLY A 96 21.11 15.78 22.07
N GLN A 97 19.98 15.93 21.37
CA GLN A 97 19.17 17.15 21.38
C GLN A 97 17.97 17.03 22.34
N PRO A 98 17.52 18.14 22.97
CA PRO A 98 16.36 18.13 23.88
C PRO A 98 15.05 17.80 23.17
N GLU A 99 14.97 18.01 21.85
CA GLU A 99 13.80 17.68 21.02
C GLU A 99 13.70 16.19 20.66
N LEU A 100 14.59 15.33 21.18
CA LEU A 100 14.53 13.89 20.95
C LEU A 100 13.23 13.31 21.53
N ASN A 101 12.27 13.06 20.63
CA ASN A 101 11.01 12.42 20.96
C ASN A 101 10.97 10.97 20.44
N PRO A 102 11.00 9.95 21.32
CA PRO A 102 10.91 8.54 20.91
C PRO A 102 9.60 8.17 20.18
N PHE A 103 8.56 9.00 20.33
CA PHE A 103 7.25 8.81 19.71
C PHE A 103 7.09 9.52 18.36
N ASN A 104 8.18 10.07 17.80
CA ASN A 104 8.18 10.72 16.49
C ASN A 104 7.63 9.80 15.38
N ASP A 105 6.72 10.32 14.56
CA ASP A 105 6.02 9.54 13.53
C ASP A 105 6.96 8.98 12.45
N TYR A 106 8.02 9.70 12.10
CA TYR A 106 8.96 9.33 11.05
C TYR A 106 9.94 8.26 11.55
N LEU A 107 10.37 8.35 12.81
CA LEU A 107 11.12 7.28 13.48
C LEU A 107 10.28 6.01 13.54
N ASN A 108 9.01 6.13 13.95
CA ASN A 108 8.11 5.00 14.08
C ASN A 108 7.78 4.37 12.71
N ALA A 109 7.60 5.17 11.67
CA ALA A 109 7.50 4.72 10.28
C ALA A 109 8.73 3.91 9.85
N GLY A 110 9.93 4.44 10.09
CA GLY A 110 11.19 3.75 9.77
C GLY A 110 11.33 2.41 10.50
N LYS A 111 11.02 2.36 11.81
CA LYS A 111 11.01 1.13 12.60
C LYS A 111 10.03 0.08 12.04
N ARG A 112 8.81 0.49 11.66
CA ARG A 112 7.80 -0.41 11.09
C ARG A 112 8.26 -1.01 9.75
N LEU A 113 8.90 -0.22 8.90
CA LEU A 113 9.46 -0.67 7.63
C LEU A 113 10.60 -1.70 7.83
N LEU A 114 11.50 -1.45 8.79
CA LEU A 114 12.55 -2.39 9.17
C LEU A 114 11.97 -3.71 9.72
N ILE A 115 10.95 -3.62 10.58
CA ILE A 115 10.22 -4.79 11.09
C ILE A 115 9.60 -5.58 9.93
N ALA A 116 8.92 -4.90 9.00
CA ALA A 116 8.34 -5.55 7.84
C ALA A 116 9.40 -6.21 6.94
N ALA A 117 10.58 -5.60 6.80
CA ALA A 117 11.70 -6.20 6.08
C ALA A 117 12.16 -7.52 6.74
N VAL A 118 12.26 -7.56 8.08
CA VAL A 118 12.60 -8.81 8.82
C VAL A 118 11.54 -9.89 8.61
N ILE A 119 10.25 -9.53 8.69
CA ILE A 119 9.14 -10.45 8.39
C ILE A 119 9.25 -10.99 6.95
N GLY A 120 9.42 -10.09 5.97
CA GLY A 120 9.55 -10.45 4.57
C GLY A 120 10.73 -11.38 4.30
N TYR A 121 11.89 -11.11 4.91
CA TYR A 121 13.07 -11.97 4.81
C TYR A 121 12.78 -13.40 5.29
N TYR A 122 12.17 -13.52 6.48
CA TYR A 122 11.85 -14.84 7.03
C TYR A 122 10.84 -15.60 6.15
N LEU A 123 9.79 -14.91 5.69
CA LEU A 123 8.78 -15.52 4.83
C LEU A 123 9.39 -15.98 3.50
N PHE A 124 10.19 -15.14 2.83
CA PHE A 124 10.89 -15.48 1.59
C PHE A 124 11.88 -16.63 1.75
N LYS A 125 12.51 -16.74 2.91
CA LYS A 125 13.42 -17.85 3.21
C LYS A 125 12.69 -19.20 3.32
N LYS A 126 11.45 -19.22 3.81
CA LYS A 126 10.76 -20.47 4.22
C LYS A 126 9.58 -20.91 3.34
N TYR A 127 8.99 -20.04 2.53
CA TYR A 127 7.81 -20.42 1.72
C TYR A 127 8.05 -21.60 0.76
N ILE A 128 9.31 -21.79 0.30
CA ILE A 128 9.70 -22.87 -0.61
C ILE A 128 9.44 -24.25 -0.01
N ASN A 129 9.47 -24.37 1.33
CA ASN A 129 9.22 -25.62 2.04
C ASN A 129 7.73 -25.97 2.08
N PHE A 130 6.84 -24.98 1.97
CA PHE A 130 5.39 -25.15 2.14
C PHE A 130 4.56 -24.47 1.04
N PRO A 131 4.90 -24.63 -0.26
CA PRO A 131 4.36 -23.77 -1.32
C PRO A 131 2.83 -23.80 -1.41
N LEU A 132 2.21 -24.99 -1.41
CA LEU A 132 0.75 -25.13 -1.49
C LEU A 132 0.03 -24.55 -0.27
N LEU A 133 0.55 -24.79 0.93
CA LEU A 133 -0.03 -24.28 2.17
C LEU A 133 0.07 -22.76 2.20
N SER A 134 1.26 -22.20 1.94
CA SER A 134 1.50 -20.77 1.94
C SER A 134 0.63 -20.04 0.93
N GLN A 135 0.51 -20.57 -0.30
CA GLN A 135 -0.36 -19.97 -1.31
C GLN A 135 -1.83 -19.97 -0.87
N ARG A 136 -2.34 -21.09 -0.35
CA ARG A 136 -3.72 -21.18 0.15
C ARG A 136 -3.98 -20.22 1.31
N ILE A 137 -3.06 -20.13 2.28
CA ILE A 137 -3.19 -19.20 3.41
C ILE A 137 -3.25 -17.76 2.89
N VAL A 138 -2.38 -17.38 1.95
CA VAL A 138 -2.38 -16.03 1.37
C VAL A 138 -3.66 -15.74 0.61
N GLU A 139 -4.09 -16.66 -0.26
CA GLU A 139 -5.30 -16.46 -1.07
C GLU A 139 -6.55 -16.34 -0.19
N TRP A 140 -6.79 -17.32 0.68
CA TRP A 140 -7.95 -17.30 1.56
C TRP A 140 -7.89 -16.14 2.55
N GLY A 141 -6.70 -15.85 3.10
CA GLY A 141 -6.51 -14.72 4.01
C GLY A 141 -6.84 -13.37 3.34
N LEU A 142 -6.41 -13.16 2.09
CA LEU A 142 -6.72 -11.94 1.34
C LEU A 142 -8.21 -11.87 0.95
N PHE A 143 -8.83 -13.00 0.56
CA PHE A 143 -10.28 -13.04 0.32
C PHE A 143 -11.08 -12.72 1.59
N ILE A 144 -10.71 -13.29 2.74
CA ILE A 144 -11.35 -13.01 4.03
C ILE A 144 -11.14 -11.55 4.42
N ALA A 145 -9.93 -11.01 4.25
CA ALA A 145 -9.65 -9.61 4.51
C ALA A 145 -10.51 -8.69 3.63
N PHE A 146 -10.63 -9.00 2.34
CA PHE A 146 -11.47 -8.25 1.41
C PHE A 146 -12.94 -8.29 1.80
N ILE A 147 -13.49 -9.48 2.10
CA ILE A 147 -14.89 -9.63 2.49
C ILE A 147 -15.16 -8.90 3.81
N GLY A 148 -14.28 -9.06 4.80
CA GLY A 148 -14.40 -8.42 6.11
C GLY A 148 -14.35 -6.89 6.00
N ALA A 149 -13.38 -6.35 5.27
CA ALA A 149 -13.29 -4.92 5.02
C ALA A 149 -14.53 -4.42 4.28
N THR A 150 -14.96 -5.10 3.21
CA THR A 150 -16.15 -4.71 2.43
C THR A 150 -17.41 -4.71 3.28
N ALA A 151 -17.62 -5.75 4.10
CA ALA A 151 -18.76 -5.83 5.02
C ALA A 151 -18.75 -4.69 6.04
N TYR A 152 -17.58 -4.36 6.61
CA TYR A 152 -17.45 -3.22 7.53
C TYR A 152 -17.72 -1.88 6.83
N GLY A 153 -17.24 -1.72 5.59
CA GLY A 153 -17.51 -0.52 4.79
C GLY A 153 -19.00 -0.33 4.49
N PHE A 154 -19.71 -1.41 4.15
CA PHE A 154 -21.17 -1.37 4.00
C PHE A 154 -21.89 -1.08 5.31
N TYR A 155 -21.46 -1.69 6.41
CA TYR A 155 -22.02 -1.40 7.73
C TYR A 155 -21.93 0.09 8.04
N GLN A 156 -20.75 0.69 7.89
CA GLN A 156 -20.55 2.12 8.15
C GLN A 156 -21.37 3.01 7.22
N PHE A 157 -21.48 2.65 5.93
CA PHE A 157 -22.33 3.34 4.98
C PHE A 157 -23.83 3.28 5.36
N LEU A 158 -24.34 2.09 5.68
CA LEU A 158 -25.74 1.87 6.07
C LEU A 158 -26.09 2.52 7.42
N SER A 159 -25.11 2.68 8.32
CA SER A 159 -25.27 3.42 9.57
C SER A 159 -25.34 4.94 9.38
N GLY A 160 -25.28 5.45 8.14
CA GLY A 160 -25.43 6.88 7.84
C GLY A 160 -24.15 7.70 8.02
N ALA A 161 -22.98 7.06 8.03
CA ALA A 161 -21.72 7.78 8.10
C ALA A 161 -21.54 8.70 6.87
N GLN A 162 -21.06 9.93 7.10
CA GLN A 162 -20.79 10.91 6.04
C GLN A 162 -19.71 10.43 5.06
N ARG A 163 -18.75 9.63 5.54
CA ARG A 163 -17.69 8.99 4.77
C ARG A 163 -17.39 7.62 5.36
N VAL A 164 -16.98 6.69 4.51
CA VAL A 164 -16.43 5.41 4.96
C VAL A 164 -14.96 5.62 5.32
N GLU A 165 -14.65 5.44 6.60
CA GLU A 165 -13.31 5.60 7.20
C GLU A 165 -12.78 4.29 7.77
N PHE A 166 -13.58 3.23 7.83
CA PHE A 166 -13.26 2.01 8.57
C PHE A 166 -12.89 2.35 10.02
N THR A 167 -11.99 1.58 10.64
CA THR A 167 -11.40 1.87 11.96
C THR A 167 -10.10 2.69 11.88
N LEU A 168 -9.82 3.30 10.72
CA LEU A 168 -8.55 4.00 10.44
C LEU A 168 -8.61 5.50 10.74
N ASP A 169 -9.78 6.00 11.18
CA ASP A 169 -10.09 7.40 11.55
C ASP A 169 -9.73 8.46 10.49
N ARG A 170 -9.37 8.03 9.26
CA ARG A 170 -8.97 8.86 8.14
C ARG A 170 -9.43 8.25 6.82
N ALA A 171 -10.47 8.85 6.24
CA ALA A 171 -11.04 8.43 4.97
C ALA A 171 -10.04 8.30 3.78
N THR A 172 -8.96 9.09 3.75
CA THR A 172 -7.96 9.01 2.67
C THR A 172 -7.10 7.75 2.78
N VAL A 173 -6.59 7.48 3.99
CA VAL A 173 -5.81 6.26 4.32
C VAL A 173 -6.64 5.01 4.03
N SER A 174 -7.91 5.05 4.41
CA SER A 174 -8.91 4.02 4.14
C SER A 174 -9.09 3.71 2.67
N ALA A 175 -9.23 4.75 1.84
CA ALA A 175 -9.37 4.58 0.40
C ALA A 175 -8.14 3.91 -0.22
N TYR A 176 -6.93 4.35 0.19
CA TYR A 176 -5.68 3.83 -0.35
C TYR A 176 -5.46 2.37 0.05
N GLY A 177 -5.61 2.06 1.34
CA GLY A 177 -5.48 0.71 1.87
C GLY A 177 -6.47 -0.26 1.21
N TYR A 178 -7.75 0.13 1.18
CA TYR A 178 -8.80 -0.72 0.62
C TYR A 178 -8.62 -0.92 -0.89
N ALA A 179 -8.22 0.12 -1.64
CA ALA A 179 -7.90 0.00 -3.06
C ALA A 179 -6.77 -1.01 -3.33
N MET A 180 -5.69 -1.00 -2.52
CA MET A 180 -4.61 -1.98 -2.62
C MET A 180 -5.10 -3.41 -2.34
N LEU A 181 -5.86 -3.60 -1.25
CA LEU A 181 -6.40 -4.91 -0.88
C LEU A 181 -7.35 -5.46 -1.97
N SER A 182 -8.26 -4.63 -2.46
CA SER A 182 -9.18 -4.98 -3.55
C SER A 182 -8.45 -5.34 -4.83
N ALA A 183 -7.45 -4.55 -5.23
CA ALA A 183 -6.68 -4.80 -6.45
C ALA A 183 -5.91 -6.12 -6.39
N VAL A 184 -5.25 -6.41 -5.25
CA VAL A 184 -4.56 -7.68 -5.04
C VAL A 184 -5.55 -8.86 -5.13
N THR A 185 -6.71 -8.74 -4.50
CA THR A 185 -7.74 -9.80 -4.48
C THR A 185 -8.29 -10.07 -5.88
N ILE A 186 -8.59 -9.00 -6.63
CA ILE A 186 -9.05 -9.08 -8.03
C ILE A 186 -7.98 -9.77 -8.90
N PHE A 187 -6.70 -9.42 -8.75
CA PHE A 187 -5.65 -9.99 -9.59
C PHE A 187 -5.22 -11.41 -9.21
N ILE A 188 -5.36 -11.82 -7.93
CA ILE A 188 -5.28 -13.23 -7.54
C ILE A 188 -6.36 -14.02 -8.27
N LEU A 189 -7.59 -13.50 -8.26
CA LEU A 189 -8.69 -14.14 -8.95
C LEU A 189 -8.40 -14.18 -10.46
N ALA A 190 -8.07 -13.07 -11.10
CA ALA A 190 -7.79 -13.03 -12.54
C ALA A 190 -6.71 -14.04 -12.98
N ALA A 191 -5.71 -14.32 -12.15
CA ALA A 191 -4.60 -15.18 -12.49
C ALA A 191 -4.89 -16.71 -12.44
N LYS A 192 -5.99 -17.16 -11.80
CA LYS A 192 -6.22 -18.60 -11.57
C LYS A 192 -6.74 -19.37 -12.79
N LYS A 193 -7.64 -18.81 -13.61
CA LYS A 193 -8.23 -19.49 -14.78
C LYS A 193 -8.95 -18.51 -15.72
N ASN A 194 -8.95 -18.81 -17.01
CA ASN A 194 -9.54 -17.95 -18.05
C ASN A 194 -10.98 -18.37 -18.34
N SER A 195 -11.88 -18.18 -17.37
CA SER A 195 -13.32 -18.49 -17.53
C SER A 195 -14.18 -17.23 -17.55
N LYS A 196 -15.28 -17.25 -18.32
CA LYS A 196 -16.27 -16.16 -18.34
C LYS A 196 -16.82 -15.85 -16.94
N TYR A 197 -17.08 -16.88 -16.14
CA TYR A 197 -17.55 -16.73 -14.75
C TYR A 197 -16.55 -15.98 -13.86
N GLN A 198 -15.26 -16.19 -14.11
CA GLN A 198 -14.19 -15.58 -13.33
C GLN A 198 -14.00 -14.12 -13.69
N LEU A 199 -14.15 -13.78 -14.97
CA LEU A 199 -14.19 -12.39 -15.41
C LEU A 199 -15.41 -11.66 -14.81
N LEU A 200 -16.58 -12.30 -14.80
CA LEU A 200 -17.79 -11.75 -14.16
C LEU A 200 -17.58 -11.54 -12.65
N LEU A 201 -16.94 -12.48 -11.97
CA LEU A 201 -16.61 -12.34 -10.55
C LEU A 201 -15.60 -11.21 -10.31
N CYS A 202 -14.56 -11.08 -11.14
CA CYS A 202 -13.63 -9.93 -11.07
C CYS A 202 -14.37 -8.61 -11.26
N LEU A 203 -15.30 -8.54 -12.22
CA LEU A 203 -16.12 -7.36 -12.47
C LEU A 203 -17.04 -7.03 -11.27
N ALA A 204 -17.66 -8.04 -10.66
CA ALA A 204 -18.48 -7.86 -9.47
C ALA A 204 -17.66 -7.33 -8.29
N LEU A 205 -16.48 -7.91 -8.03
CA LEU A 205 -15.55 -7.43 -6.99
C LEU A 205 -15.09 -6.00 -7.27
N PHE A 206 -14.81 -5.67 -8.52
CA PHE A 206 -14.45 -4.33 -8.95
C PHE A 206 -15.57 -3.32 -8.66
N ILE A 207 -16.82 -3.62 -9.07
CA ILE A 207 -17.97 -2.73 -8.85
C ILE A 207 -18.19 -2.47 -7.36
N VAL A 208 -18.19 -3.53 -6.54
CA VAL A 208 -18.35 -3.42 -5.09
C VAL A 208 -17.20 -2.61 -4.48
N SER A 209 -15.97 -2.88 -4.87
CA SER A 209 -14.80 -2.15 -4.36
C SER A 209 -14.87 -0.68 -4.72
N TRP A 210 -15.23 -0.37 -5.97
CA TRP A 210 -15.29 0.99 -6.47
C TRP A 210 -16.41 1.77 -5.78
N PHE A 211 -17.55 1.15 -5.53
CA PHE A 211 -18.62 1.75 -4.72
C PHE A 211 -18.12 2.15 -3.33
N ILE A 212 -17.48 1.24 -2.59
CA ILE A 212 -16.93 1.55 -1.25
C ILE A 212 -15.87 2.66 -1.33
N ILE A 213 -14.98 2.63 -2.33
CA ILE A 213 -13.98 3.70 -2.56
C ILE A 213 -14.67 5.05 -2.79
N ILE A 214 -15.77 5.10 -3.53
CA ILE A 214 -16.54 6.33 -3.71
C ILE A 214 -17.12 6.81 -2.37
N GLN A 215 -17.62 5.92 -1.52
CA GLN A 215 -18.12 6.28 -0.19
C GLN A 215 -17.02 6.80 0.76
N THR A 216 -15.74 6.50 0.50
CA THR A 216 -14.64 7.15 1.25
C THR A 216 -14.50 8.64 0.91
N GLY A 217 -15.05 9.14 -0.19
CA GLY A 217 -14.93 10.55 -0.57
C GLY A 217 -13.54 10.99 -1.08
N THR A 218 -12.61 10.05 -1.32
CA THR A 218 -11.23 10.33 -1.72
C THR A 218 -11.09 10.44 -3.23
N ARG A 219 -11.15 11.69 -3.74
CA ARG A 219 -11.23 12.04 -5.18
C ARG A 219 -10.16 11.35 -6.04
N ASN A 220 -8.90 11.38 -5.61
CA ASN A 220 -7.79 10.77 -6.34
C ASN A 220 -8.03 9.27 -6.56
N MET A 221 -8.44 8.55 -5.50
CA MET A 221 -8.62 7.10 -5.57
C MET A 221 -9.88 6.67 -6.34
N MET A 222 -10.93 7.50 -6.35
CA MET A 222 -12.12 7.25 -7.18
C MET A 222 -11.78 7.17 -8.67
N ALA A 223 -10.87 8.02 -9.14
CA ALA A 223 -10.41 8.04 -10.52
C ALA A 223 -9.27 7.04 -10.77
N ALA A 224 -8.31 6.95 -9.85
CA ALA A 224 -7.13 6.12 -10.02
C ALA A 224 -7.46 4.62 -10.00
N PHE A 225 -8.31 4.16 -9.09
CA PHE A 225 -8.63 2.73 -8.96
C PHE A 225 -9.13 2.06 -10.26
N PRO A 226 -10.16 2.58 -10.96
CA PRO A 226 -10.62 2.00 -12.23
C PRO A 226 -9.54 2.01 -13.31
N ILE A 227 -8.77 3.10 -13.39
CA ILE A 227 -7.65 3.24 -14.34
C ILE A 227 -6.59 2.18 -14.06
N VAL A 228 -6.18 2.00 -12.81
CA VAL A 228 -5.17 1.01 -12.41
C VAL A 228 -5.64 -0.40 -12.71
N ILE A 229 -6.86 -0.77 -12.35
CA ILE A 229 -7.41 -2.11 -12.62
C ILE A 229 -7.46 -2.37 -14.13
N PHE A 230 -7.93 -1.40 -14.91
CA PHE A 230 -8.03 -1.52 -16.37
C PHE A 230 -6.66 -1.70 -17.02
N PHE A 231 -5.73 -0.77 -16.80
CA PHE A 231 -4.41 -0.81 -17.46
C PHE A 231 -3.58 -2.03 -17.05
N ILE A 232 -3.56 -2.39 -15.76
CA ILE A 232 -2.83 -3.58 -15.31
C ILE A 232 -3.49 -4.85 -15.85
N GLY A 233 -4.83 -4.89 -15.89
CA GLY A 233 -5.59 -5.95 -16.55
C GLY A 233 -5.11 -6.18 -17.98
N LEU A 234 -5.05 -5.12 -18.78
CA LEU A 234 -4.59 -5.18 -20.17
C LEU A 234 -3.13 -5.58 -20.31
N LEU A 235 -2.24 -5.00 -19.48
CA LEU A 235 -0.79 -5.24 -19.57
C LEU A 235 -0.39 -6.66 -19.16
N GLN A 236 -1.10 -7.27 -18.21
CA GLN A 236 -0.68 -8.53 -17.60
C GLN A 236 -1.44 -9.76 -18.12
N PHE A 237 -2.64 -9.57 -18.68
CA PHE A 237 -3.51 -10.67 -19.08
C PHE A 237 -3.88 -10.61 -20.56
N ASN A 238 -2.98 -11.11 -21.41
CA ASN A 238 -3.15 -11.12 -22.88
C ASN A 238 -4.37 -11.93 -23.38
N TYR A 239 -4.96 -12.80 -22.55
CA TYR A 239 -6.21 -13.49 -22.89
C TYR A 239 -7.43 -12.56 -22.86
N LEU A 240 -7.32 -11.40 -22.21
CA LEU A 240 -8.28 -10.31 -22.35
C LEU A 240 -8.07 -9.71 -23.74
N GLY A 241 -8.62 -10.38 -24.76
CA GLY A 241 -8.58 -9.88 -26.12
C GLY A 241 -9.23 -8.49 -26.22
N TRP A 242 -8.99 -7.79 -27.33
CA TRP A 242 -9.49 -6.43 -27.56
C TRP A 242 -11.00 -6.25 -27.29
N LYS A 243 -11.81 -7.28 -27.52
CA LYS A 243 -13.25 -7.27 -27.22
C LYS A 243 -13.56 -7.17 -25.72
N ALA A 244 -12.83 -7.91 -24.88
CA ALA A 244 -12.98 -7.84 -23.42
C ALA A 244 -12.45 -6.50 -22.88
N ALA A 245 -11.32 -6.02 -23.42
CA ALA A 245 -10.79 -4.70 -23.14
C ALA A 245 -11.82 -3.59 -23.45
N MET A 246 -12.40 -3.63 -24.66
CA MET A 246 -13.44 -2.68 -25.08
C MET A 246 -14.67 -2.76 -24.19
N GLY A 247 -15.13 -3.97 -23.84
CA GLY A 247 -16.26 -4.17 -22.94
C GLY A 247 -16.01 -3.60 -21.54
N SER A 248 -14.84 -3.85 -20.96
CA SER A 248 -14.45 -3.27 -19.67
C SER A 248 -14.31 -1.74 -19.73
N PHE A 249 -13.79 -1.20 -20.84
CA PHE A 249 -13.69 0.23 -21.04
C PHE A 249 -15.07 0.89 -21.13
N ILE A 250 -15.98 0.32 -21.93
CA ILE A 250 -17.38 0.77 -22.03
C ILE A 250 -18.07 0.66 -20.66
N ALA A 251 -17.86 -0.42 -19.92
CA ALA A 251 -18.43 -0.57 -18.58
C ALA A 251 -17.94 0.52 -17.62
N ILE A 252 -16.64 0.83 -17.63
CA ILE A 252 -16.06 1.93 -16.82
C ILE A 252 -16.64 3.28 -17.27
N LEU A 253 -16.80 3.51 -18.58
CA LEU A 253 -17.41 4.75 -19.09
C LEU A 253 -18.88 4.89 -18.68
N LEU A 254 -19.68 3.83 -18.81
CA LEU A 254 -21.09 3.81 -18.42
C LEU A 254 -21.24 4.03 -16.91
N LEU A 255 -20.40 3.36 -16.12
CA LEU A 255 -20.33 3.54 -14.68
C LEU A 255 -19.92 4.98 -14.31
N GLY A 256 -18.92 5.52 -14.99
CA GLY A 256 -18.50 6.91 -14.84
C GLY A 256 -19.61 7.91 -15.19
N ALA A 257 -20.34 7.65 -16.28
CA ALA A 257 -21.48 8.47 -16.70
C ALA A 257 -22.65 8.41 -15.70
N ALA A 258 -22.99 7.21 -15.21
CA ALA A 258 -24.03 7.02 -14.20
C ALA A 258 -23.70 7.72 -12.87
N CYS A 259 -22.44 7.67 -12.46
CA CYS A 259 -21.96 8.36 -11.26
C CYS A 259 -21.66 9.85 -11.50
N TYR A 260 -21.72 10.34 -12.75
CA TYR A 260 -21.23 11.67 -13.09
C TYR A 260 -21.96 12.78 -12.33
N GLN A 261 -23.28 12.86 -12.47
CA GLN A 261 -24.09 13.90 -11.84
C GLN A 261 -24.07 13.83 -10.30
N PRO A 262 -24.38 12.69 -9.66
CA PRO A 262 -24.52 12.65 -8.20
C PRO A 262 -23.18 12.69 -7.45
N MET A 263 -22.09 12.20 -8.06
CA MET A 263 -20.85 11.91 -7.32
C MET A 263 -19.62 12.61 -7.89
N ILE A 264 -19.47 12.71 -9.22
CA ILE A 264 -18.25 13.26 -9.85
C ILE A 264 -18.33 14.78 -10.04
N LYS A 265 -19.40 15.29 -10.67
CA LYS A 265 -19.56 16.71 -11.01
C LYS A 265 -19.42 17.63 -9.79
N PRO A 266 -20.07 17.38 -8.63
CA PRO A 266 -19.91 18.24 -7.45
C PRO A 266 -18.47 18.29 -6.92
N ARG A 267 -17.68 17.24 -7.18
CA ARG A 267 -16.27 17.17 -6.79
C ARG A 267 -15.37 17.87 -7.81
N LEU A 268 -15.70 17.79 -9.10
CA LEU A 268 -14.99 18.51 -10.16
C LEU A 268 -15.18 20.02 -10.01
N ASP A 269 -16.43 20.48 -9.85
CA ASP A 269 -16.75 21.90 -9.69
C ASP A 269 -15.99 22.49 -8.49
N LYS A 270 -16.00 21.80 -7.34
CA LYS A 270 -15.19 22.19 -6.16
C LYS A 270 -13.70 22.23 -6.44
N THR A 271 -13.18 21.34 -7.29
CA THR A 271 -11.76 21.30 -7.64
C THR A 271 -11.39 22.52 -8.49
N ILE A 272 -12.21 22.87 -9.48
CA ILE A 272 -12.02 24.06 -10.32
C ILE A 272 -12.06 25.32 -9.45
N THR A 273 -13.08 25.47 -8.59
CA THR A 273 -13.15 26.61 -7.66
C THR A 273 -11.93 26.71 -6.74
N GLU A 274 -11.38 25.59 -6.26
CA GLU A 274 -10.19 25.59 -5.39
C GLU A 274 -8.90 25.94 -6.15
N ILE A 275 -8.79 25.58 -7.44
CA ILE A 275 -7.68 25.97 -8.32
C ILE A 275 -7.72 27.48 -8.58
N ASP A 276 -8.90 28.01 -8.94
CA ASP A 276 -9.08 29.45 -9.17
C ASP A 276 -8.78 30.24 -7.90
N ARG A 277 -9.25 29.75 -6.74
CA ARG A 277 -8.95 30.35 -5.44
C ARG A 277 -7.46 30.32 -5.12
N TYR A 278 -6.76 29.21 -5.39
CA TYR A 278 -5.30 29.16 -5.20
C TYR A 278 -4.60 30.21 -6.06
N SER A 279 -5.04 30.39 -7.30
CA SER A 279 -4.46 31.37 -8.23
C SER A 279 -4.73 32.81 -7.80
N GLN A 280 -5.92 33.11 -7.28
CA GLN A 280 -6.31 34.45 -6.82
C GLN A 280 -5.68 34.82 -5.47
N ASP A 281 -5.70 33.90 -4.50
CA ASP A 281 -5.24 34.15 -3.13
C ASP A 281 -3.80 33.70 -2.88
N GLN A 282 -3.10 33.21 -3.91
CA GLN A 282 -1.75 32.66 -3.83
C GLN A 282 -1.56 31.65 -2.69
N GLY A 283 -2.57 30.81 -2.45
CA GLY A 283 -2.54 29.79 -1.39
C GLY A 283 -2.69 30.31 0.03
N ASN A 284 -3.14 31.55 0.25
CA ASN A 284 -3.33 32.10 1.60
C ASN A 284 -4.66 31.70 2.25
N LYS A 285 -5.69 31.37 1.46
CA LYS A 285 -6.97 30.89 1.98
C LYS A 285 -7.03 29.37 2.06
N MET A 286 -7.74 28.87 3.07
CA MET A 286 -7.93 27.43 3.28
C MET A 286 -8.78 26.78 2.17
N GLY A 287 -8.40 25.55 1.83
CA GLY A 287 -9.10 24.69 0.86
C GLY A 287 -8.41 23.33 0.75
N SER A 288 -9.12 22.26 0.39
CA SER A 288 -8.51 20.92 0.41
C SER A 288 -7.40 20.76 -0.62
N LEU A 289 -7.62 21.26 -1.84
CA LEU A 289 -6.60 21.28 -2.89
C LEU A 289 -5.67 22.50 -2.75
N THR A 290 -6.23 23.66 -2.40
CA THR A 290 -5.49 24.91 -2.19
C THR A 290 -4.36 24.74 -1.16
N SER A 291 -4.65 24.12 -0.01
CA SER A 291 -3.63 23.82 1.00
C SER A 291 -2.60 22.81 0.53
N ARG A 292 -2.96 21.82 -0.30
CA ARG A 292 -1.99 20.88 -0.88
C ARG A 292 -1.02 21.58 -1.83
N PHE A 293 -1.51 22.44 -2.72
CA PHE A 293 -0.64 23.21 -3.59
C PHE A 293 0.26 24.17 -2.82
N ALA A 294 -0.26 24.82 -1.77
CA ALA A 294 0.54 25.62 -0.86
C ALA A 294 1.66 24.79 -0.20
N MET A 295 1.33 23.60 0.32
CA MET A 295 2.30 22.66 0.91
C MET A 295 3.36 22.19 -0.10
N TRP A 296 2.98 21.92 -1.34
CA TRP A 296 3.92 21.49 -2.37
C TRP A 296 4.86 22.63 -2.78
N ASN A 297 4.31 23.83 -3.00
CA ASN A 297 5.11 24.99 -3.40
C ASN A 297 6.13 25.37 -2.31
N ILE A 298 5.67 25.49 -1.06
CA ILE A 298 6.54 25.82 0.06
C ILE A 298 7.57 24.71 0.32
N GLY A 299 7.18 23.44 0.16
CA GLY A 299 8.08 22.29 0.30
C GLY A 299 9.17 22.27 -0.78
N ILE A 300 8.83 22.55 -2.04
CA ILE A 300 9.81 22.66 -3.13
C ILE A 300 10.76 23.83 -2.88
N ALA A 301 10.26 24.98 -2.43
CA ALA A 301 11.09 26.13 -2.08
C ALA A 301 12.05 25.81 -0.94
N CYS A 302 11.59 25.12 0.10
CA CYS A 302 12.41 24.67 1.23
C CYS A 302 13.51 23.71 0.78
N PHE A 303 13.17 22.70 -0.03
CA PHE A 303 14.15 21.77 -0.56
C PHE A 303 15.21 22.47 -1.43
N ARG A 304 14.83 23.48 -2.23
CA ARG A 304 15.79 24.27 -3.02
C ARG A 304 16.74 25.07 -2.14
N ALA A 305 16.25 25.63 -1.03
CA ALA A 305 17.07 26.39 -0.09
C ALA A 305 17.98 25.47 0.77
N HIS A 306 17.50 24.26 1.09
CA HIS A 306 18.17 23.30 1.97
C HIS A 306 18.19 21.89 1.34
N PRO A 307 19.05 21.66 0.33
CA PRO A 307 19.07 20.40 -0.42
C PRO A 307 19.53 19.18 0.38
N LEU A 308 20.20 19.40 1.52
CA LEU A 308 20.61 18.34 2.46
C LEU A 308 19.49 17.95 3.45
N GLY A 309 18.36 18.64 3.42
CA GLY A 309 17.28 18.44 4.36
C GLY A 309 17.52 19.14 5.70
N MET A 310 16.58 18.94 6.63
CA MET A 310 16.58 19.54 7.96
C MET A 310 15.68 18.75 8.92
N ASN A 311 15.77 19.06 10.22
CA ASN A 311 14.81 18.51 11.19
C ASN A 311 13.44 19.20 11.11
N MET A 312 12.43 18.69 11.83
CA MET A 312 11.06 19.21 11.71
C MET A 312 10.92 20.63 12.22
N GLU A 313 11.62 20.98 13.30
CA GLU A 313 11.55 22.28 13.96
C GLU A 313 12.18 23.36 13.08
N GLN A 314 13.34 23.06 12.47
CA GLN A 314 13.98 23.92 11.48
C GLN A 314 13.07 24.12 10.26
N ARG A 315 12.41 23.05 9.78
CA ARG A 315 11.44 23.12 8.68
C ARG A 315 10.27 24.03 9.03
N GLU A 316 9.78 23.93 10.26
CA GLU A 316 8.68 24.76 10.72
C GLU A 316 9.05 26.25 10.78
N ILE A 317 10.22 26.56 11.35
CA ILE A 317 10.74 27.92 11.41
C ILE A 317 10.94 28.49 9.99
N TRP A 318 11.51 27.68 9.09
CA TRP A 318 11.73 28.08 7.70
C TRP A 318 10.42 28.37 6.98
N PHE A 319 9.40 27.50 7.11
CA PHE A 319 8.09 27.73 6.50
C PHE A 319 7.40 28.99 7.03
N LYS A 320 7.43 29.23 8.34
CA LYS A 320 6.88 30.47 8.93
C LYS A 320 7.57 31.71 8.36
N ARG A 321 8.89 31.66 8.20
CA ARG A 321 9.68 32.74 7.60
C ARG A 321 9.31 32.97 6.14
N TYR A 322 9.26 31.90 5.34
CA TYR A 322 8.90 31.97 3.93
C TYR A 322 7.52 32.63 3.71
N VAL A 323 6.51 32.20 4.47
CA VAL A 323 5.15 32.78 4.37
C VAL A 323 5.16 34.25 4.77
N LYS A 324 5.94 34.62 5.80
CA LYS A 324 6.07 36.02 6.24
C LYS A 324 6.75 36.90 5.19
N GLU A 325 7.77 36.40 4.51
CA GLU A 325 8.57 37.16 3.54
C GLU A 325 7.88 37.25 2.16
N HIS A 326 7.23 36.17 1.71
CA HIS A 326 6.63 36.10 0.39
C HIS A 326 5.12 36.36 0.36
N HIS A 327 4.48 36.48 1.53
CA HIS A 327 3.04 36.74 1.68
C HIS A 327 2.13 35.78 0.89
N ARG A 328 2.55 34.50 0.81
CA ARG A 328 1.86 33.44 0.04
C ARG A 328 1.91 32.10 0.77
N ASP A 329 1.06 31.17 0.33
CA ASP A 329 1.02 29.78 0.80
C ASP A 329 0.74 29.63 2.30
N ALA A 330 0.12 30.62 2.95
CA ALA A 330 -0.17 30.61 4.39
C ALA A 330 -1.08 29.44 4.81
N SER A 331 -1.90 28.91 3.90
CA SER A 331 -2.76 27.75 4.15
C SER A 331 -1.97 26.43 4.39
N ALA A 332 -0.66 26.41 4.14
CA ALA A 332 0.21 25.29 4.47
C ALA A 332 0.58 25.26 5.96
N LEU A 333 0.60 26.41 6.65
CA LEU A 333 1.15 26.55 8.01
C LEU A 333 0.56 25.57 9.03
N PRO A 334 -0.75 25.25 9.03
CA PRO A 334 -1.29 24.29 10.00
C PRO A 334 -0.87 22.83 9.78
N TYR A 335 -0.29 22.50 8.63
CA TYR A 335 0.14 21.14 8.29
C TYR A 335 1.65 20.93 8.45
N VAL A 336 2.39 22.00 8.75
CA VAL A 336 3.85 22.04 8.83
C VAL A 336 4.41 21.11 9.90
N SER A 337 3.72 21.02 11.04
CA SER A 337 4.06 20.15 12.16
C SER A 337 3.67 18.68 11.93
N VAL A 338 2.99 18.36 10.82
CA VAL A 338 2.49 17.02 10.52
C VAL A 338 3.22 16.45 9.30
N HIS A 339 2.80 16.81 8.09
CA HIS A 339 3.39 16.36 6.82
C HIS A 339 2.86 17.15 5.62
N LEU A 340 3.65 17.21 4.54
CA LEU A 340 3.33 18.00 3.34
C LEU A 340 2.33 17.35 2.36
N HIS A 341 1.71 16.23 2.73
CA HIS A 341 0.75 15.51 1.88
C HIS A 341 1.30 15.20 0.48
N ASN A 342 2.59 14.89 0.41
CA ASN A 342 3.28 14.36 -0.75
C ASN A 342 4.55 13.67 -0.25
N GLU A 343 4.64 12.36 -0.40
CA GLU A 343 5.71 11.54 0.19
C GLU A 343 7.11 11.94 -0.34
N LEU A 344 7.22 12.35 -1.61
CA LEU A 344 8.49 12.76 -2.21
C LEU A 344 8.94 14.13 -1.70
N ILE A 345 8.05 15.13 -1.72
CA ILE A 345 8.37 16.48 -1.24
C ILE A 345 8.65 16.45 0.26
N ASP A 346 7.84 15.72 1.02
CA ASP A 346 8.02 15.58 2.46
C ASP A 346 9.36 14.92 2.80
N SER A 347 9.70 13.82 2.11
CA SER A 347 11.01 13.17 2.26
C SER A 347 12.17 14.07 1.82
N ALA A 348 12.01 14.84 0.73
CA ALA A 348 13.04 15.76 0.25
C ALA A 348 13.30 16.91 1.23
N THR A 349 12.26 17.49 1.82
CA THR A 349 12.43 18.59 2.80
C THR A 349 13.11 18.16 4.09
N LEU A 350 12.87 16.92 4.54
CA LEU A 350 13.43 16.42 5.80
C LEU A 350 14.79 15.74 5.58
N GLN A 351 14.84 14.74 4.70
CA GLN A 351 16.03 13.90 4.47
C GLN A 351 16.90 14.39 3.29
N GLY A 352 16.55 15.51 2.66
CA GLY A 352 17.27 16.06 1.53
C GLY A 352 17.22 15.19 0.29
N ILE A 353 18.21 15.39 -0.58
CA ILE A 353 18.36 14.65 -1.83
C ILE A 353 18.46 13.13 -1.60
N LEU A 354 19.10 12.70 -0.50
CA LEU A 354 19.27 11.28 -0.16
C LEU A 354 17.96 10.60 0.17
N GLY A 355 17.07 11.27 0.91
CA GLY A 355 15.73 10.76 1.18
C GLY A 355 14.87 10.69 -0.08
N ALA A 356 14.92 11.73 -0.91
CA ALA A 356 14.21 11.75 -2.19
C ALA A 356 14.68 10.61 -3.11
N LEU A 357 15.99 10.41 -3.23
CA LEU A 357 16.57 9.33 -4.03
C LEU A 357 16.21 7.95 -3.47
N THR A 358 16.15 7.78 -2.15
CA THR A 358 15.76 6.51 -1.52
C THR A 358 14.29 6.18 -1.81
N MET A 359 13.40 7.17 -1.73
CA MET A 359 12.00 7.01 -2.12
C MET A 359 11.84 6.65 -3.60
N LEU A 360 12.53 7.38 -4.49
CA LEU A 360 12.51 7.11 -5.93
C LEU A 360 13.07 5.72 -6.24
N LEU A 361 14.17 5.33 -5.62
CA LEU A 361 14.76 4.01 -5.79
C LEU A 361 13.80 2.91 -5.32
N PHE A 362 13.13 3.10 -4.17
CA PHE A 362 12.11 2.18 -3.69
C PHE A 362 10.96 2.00 -4.70
N TYR A 363 10.45 3.11 -5.26
CA TYR A 363 9.42 3.07 -6.31
C TYR A 363 9.92 2.35 -7.56
N MET A 364 11.09 2.74 -8.08
CA MET A 364 11.64 2.19 -9.32
C MET A 364 11.96 0.71 -9.20
N VAL A 365 12.65 0.28 -8.13
CA VAL A 365 13.01 -1.13 -7.92
C VAL A 365 11.76 -2.01 -7.83
N THR A 366 10.75 -1.56 -7.09
CA THR A 366 9.51 -2.32 -6.91
C THR A 366 8.69 -2.37 -8.20
N LEU A 367 8.59 -1.24 -8.92
CA LEU A 367 7.88 -1.13 -10.19
C LEU A 367 8.54 -1.97 -11.30
N ILE A 368 9.85 -1.81 -11.49
CA ILE A 368 10.63 -2.58 -12.48
C ILE A 368 10.48 -4.07 -12.19
N ASN A 369 10.65 -4.50 -10.93
CA ASN A 369 10.47 -5.90 -10.63
C ASN A 369 9.05 -6.39 -10.93
N ALA A 370 8.01 -5.61 -10.59
CA ALA A 370 6.63 -5.99 -10.87
C ALA A 370 6.39 -6.20 -12.38
N LEU A 371 6.95 -5.33 -13.22
CA LEU A 371 6.88 -5.42 -14.67
C LEU A 371 7.70 -6.60 -15.21
N CYS A 372 8.98 -6.71 -14.85
CA CYS A 372 9.87 -7.77 -15.31
C CYS A 372 9.38 -9.17 -14.92
N ARG A 373 8.76 -9.32 -13.74
CA ARG A 373 8.20 -10.60 -13.26
C ARG A 373 6.76 -10.84 -13.70
N ARG A 374 6.14 -9.92 -14.46
CA ARG A 374 4.71 -9.97 -14.80
C ARG A 374 3.84 -10.27 -13.57
N ASN A 375 4.07 -9.49 -12.50
CA ASN A 375 3.39 -9.63 -11.22
C ASN A 375 2.32 -8.56 -11.08
N ALA A 376 1.10 -8.87 -11.53
CA ALA A 376 -0.04 -7.95 -11.49
C ALA A 376 -0.38 -7.48 -10.07
N LEU A 377 -0.27 -8.36 -9.06
CA LEU A 377 -0.54 -8.02 -7.66
C LEU A 377 0.43 -6.93 -7.20
N LEU A 378 1.74 -7.18 -7.34
CA LEU A 378 2.77 -6.24 -6.93
C LEU A 378 2.66 -4.92 -7.70
N LEU A 379 2.40 -5.01 -9.01
CA LEU A 379 2.24 -3.84 -9.87
C LEU A 379 1.07 -2.97 -9.40
N SER A 380 -0.05 -3.59 -9.02
CA SER A 380 -1.22 -2.86 -8.55
C SER A 380 -0.97 -2.13 -7.23
N VAL A 381 -0.31 -2.79 -6.28
CA VAL A 381 0.06 -2.18 -4.99
C VAL A 381 1.00 -1.00 -5.22
N ILE A 382 2.10 -1.17 -5.96
CA ILE A 382 3.08 -0.10 -6.13
C ILE A 382 2.55 1.09 -6.92
N VAL A 383 1.72 0.86 -7.95
CA VAL A 383 1.10 1.97 -8.71
C VAL A 383 0.12 2.74 -7.83
N ILE A 384 -0.69 2.06 -7.02
CA ILE A 384 -1.58 2.72 -6.06
C ILE A 384 -0.76 3.51 -5.04
N VAL A 385 0.32 2.96 -4.50
CA VAL A 385 1.23 3.65 -3.58
C VAL A 385 1.83 4.91 -4.20
N ILE A 386 2.28 4.85 -5.47
CA ILE A 386 2.84 6.01 -6.17
C ILE A 386 1.75 7.08 -6.34
N ILE A 387 0.56 6.72 -6.82
CA ILE A 387 -0.54 7.67 -7.03
C ILE A 387 -1.00 8.30 -5.71
N SER A 388 -1.11 7.51 -4.65
CA SER A 388 -1.41 7.99 -3.30
C SER A 388 -0.32 8.92 -2.78
N GLY A 389 0.96 8.54 -2.97
CA GLY A 389 2.14 9.29 -2.54
C GLY A 389 2.30 10.66 -3.19
N LEU A 390 1.68 10.89 -4.35
CA LEU A 390 1.62 12.21 -4.97
C LEU A 390 0.70 13.18 -4.21
N THR A 391 -0.25 12.67 -3.43
CA THR A 391 -1.33 13.45 -2.80
C THR A 391 -1.43 13.32 -1.28
N ASP A 392 -0.66 12.40 -0.71
CA ASP A 392 -0.60 12.11 0.72
C ASP A 392 0.72 11.42 1.08
N VAL A 393 0.95 11.17 2.38
CA VAL A 393 2.10 10.40 2.87
C VAL A 393 1.68 8.98 3.24
N VAL A 394 2.11 8.01 2.43
CA VAL A 394 1.74 6.59 2.57
C VAL A 394 2.50 5.94 3.72
N PHE A 395 3.77 6.28 3.89
CA PHE A 395 4.66 5.57 4.80
C PHE A 395 4.79 6.21 6.19
N ILE A 396 4.05 7.28 6.48
CA ILE A 396 3.99 7.90 7.80
C ILE A 396 2.86 7.32 8.65
N SER A 397 1.66 7.17 8.07
CA SER A 397 0.51 6.55 8.75
C SER A 397 0.83 5.12 9.17
N ARG A 398 0.66 4.80 10.45
CA ARG A 398 0.97 3.48 11.02
C ARG A 398 0.33 2.34 10.25
N GLU A 399 -0.96 2.47 10.03
CA GLU A 399 -1.86 1.45 9.48
C GLU A 399 -1.50 1.20 8.02
N LEU A 400 -1.29 2.28 7.26
CA LEU A 400 -0.94 2.20 5.84
C LEU A 400 0.48 1.69 5.62
N THR A 401 1.45 2.10 6.44
CA THR A 401 2.83 1.56 6.39
C THR A 401 2.83 0.05 6.59
N ILE A 402 2.11 -0.44 7.60
CA ILE A 402 2.00 -1.88 7.88
C ILE A 402 1.29 -2.58 6.72
N CYS A 403 0.09 -2.14 6.36
CA CYS A 403 -0.72 -2.75 5.31
C CYS A 403 0.03 -2.82 3.97
N THR A 404 0.60 -1.70 3.53
CA THR A 404 1.36 -1.61 2.28
C THR A 404 2.55 -2.57 2.29
N SER A 405 3.35 -2.57 3.35
CA SER A 405 4.54 -3.41 3.43
C SER A 405 4.19 -4.89 3.38
N LEU A 406 3.14 -5.31 4.11
CA LEU A 406 2.67 -6.70 4.08
C LEU A 406 2.11 -7.07 2.71
N LEU A 407 1.30 -6.23 2.07
CA LEU A 407 0.76 -6.50 0.73
C LEU A 407 1.87 -6.62 -0.33
N LEU A 408 2.92 -5.81 -0.25
CA LEU A 408 4.10 -5.94 -1.13
C LEU A 408 4.79 -7.31 -0.95
N ILE A 409 5.02 -7.72 0.31
CA ILE A 409 5.66 -9.00 0.63
C ILE A 409 4.81 -10.18 0.11
N LEU A 410 3.52 -10.15 0.40
CA LEU A 410 2.57 -11.20 0.01
C LEU A 410 2.43 -11.31 -1.51
N SER A 411 2.42 -10.17 -2.22
CA SER A 411 2.35 -10.14 -3.68
C SER A 411 3.56 -10.79 -4.34
N VAL A 412 4.77 -10.55 -3.81
CA VAL A 412 6.00 -11.20 -4.27
C VAL A 412 5.94 -12.71 -3.95
N MET A 413 5.58 -13.06 -2.71
CA MET A 413 5.53 -14.45 -2.27
C MET A 413 4.56 -15.29 -3.11
N TRP A 414 3.34 -14.78 -3.30
CA TRP A 414 2.30 -15.47 -4.08
C TRP A 414 2.76 -15.72 -5.51
N LYS A 415 3.31 -14.71 -6.19
CA LYS A 415 3.79 -14.87 -7.57
C LYS A 415 4.91 -15.90 -7.69
N ASN A 416 5.87 -15.89 -6.76
CA ASN A 416 6.96 -16.85 -6.77
C ASN A 416 6.46 -18.28 -6.59
N ILE A 417 5.51 -18.49 -5.67
CA ILE A 417 4.89 -19.81 -5.47
C ILE A 417 4.15 -20.26 -6.73
N SER A 418 3.34 -19.36 -7.33
CA SER A 418 2.58 -19.67 -8.54
C SER A 418 3.49 -20.08 -9.71
N VAL A 419 4.63 -19.41 -9.89
CA VAL A 419 5.63 -19.80 -10.91
C VAL A 419 6.26 -21.15 -10.60
N MET A 420 6.62 -21.40 -9.33
CA MET A 420 7.19 -22.70 -8.93
C MET A 420 6.23 -23.87 -9.17
N GLN A 421 4.93 -23.66 -8.98
CA GLN A 421 3.92 -24.69 -9.25
C GLN A 421 3.72 -24.92 -10.75
N GLN A 422 3.71 -23.86 -11.56
CA GLN A 422 3.65 -23.99 -13.02
C GLN A 422 4.82 -24.81 -13.55
N ASN A 423 6.05 -24.51 -13.10
CA ASN A 423 7.25 -25.25 -13.51
C ASN A 423 7.29 -26.71 -13.01
N ARG A 424 6.50 -27.09 -12.00
CA ARG A 424 6.38 -28.49 -11.54
C ARG A 424 5.35 -29.29 -12.34
N LEU A 425 4.46 -28.61 -13.06
CA LEU A 425 3.39 -29.21 -13.86
C LEU A 425 3.73 -29.30 -15.36
N SER A 426 4.71 -28.51 -15.82
CA SER A 426 5.34 -28.59 -17.15
C SER A 426 6.48 -29.60 -17.13
#